data_AF-A0A182WVA4-F1
#
_entry.id   AF-A0A182WVA4-F1
#
_cell.length_a   1.000
_cell.length_b   1.000
_cell.length_c   1.000
_cell.angle_alpha   90.00
_cell.angle_beta   90.00
_cell.angle_gamma   90.00
#
_symmetry.space_group_name_H-M   'P 1'
#
loop_
_entity.id
_entity.type
_entity.pdbx_description
1 polymer ?
#
loop_
_entity_poly.entity_id
_entity_poly.type
_entity_poly.pdbx_seq_one_letter_code
_entity_poly.pdbx_strand_id
1 'polypeptide(L)'
;MENVYVVGHSLGAHVAGIAGKRVQNGQLHTIIGLDPALPLFSIHEKENRIDHQDAMYVEVIHTDGGLLGFRDPIGTADFYPNGGSHQPGCGLDIVGLCSHTRAWELFAESLLEPVENLVASRIESLEEIEQLPPMEMDSIGLGDYVVERVKMGGEPSNAGHAQGLYSITTSDKSPFFRKNRIA
;
A
#
# COMPACT_ATOMS: atom_id res chain seq x y z
N MET A 1 -2.98 -17.36 16.62
CA MET A 1 -2.12 -16.17 16.42
C MET A 1 -2.93 -15.05 15.78
N GLU A 2 -4.19 -14.90 16.19
CA GLU A 2 -5.18 -14.03 15.52
C GLU A 2 -4.99 -12.53 15.84
N ASN A 3 -4.00 -12.16 16.67
CA ASN A 3 -3.72 -10.78 17.05
C ASN A 3 -2.26 -10.38 16.78
N VAL A 4 -1.54 -11.11 15.91
CA VAL A 4 -0.14 -10.81 15.60
C VAL A 4 -0.06 -10.08 14.27
N TYR A 5 0.48 -8.86 14.33
CA TYR A 5 0.75 -7.99 13.20
C TYR A 5 2.25 -7.93 13.00
N VAL A 6 2.72 -8.11 11.77
CA VAL A 6 4.13 -7.94 11.41
C VAL A 6 4.22 -6.89 10.33
N VAL A 7 4.97 -5.82 10.60
CA VAL A 7 5.18 -4.72 9.67
C VAL A 7 6.63 -4.76 9.22
N GLY A 8 6.86 -4.75 7.90
CA GLY A 8 8.20 -4.82 7.34
C GLY A 8 8.38 -3.80 6.22
N HIS A 9 9.44 -2.99 6.28
CA HIS A 9 9.81 -2.02 5.23
C HIS A 9 10.93 -2.57 4.36
N SER A 10 10.87 -2.32 3.04
CA SER A 10 11.92 -2.71 2.10
C SER A 10 12.20 -4.22 2.14
N LEU A 11 13.46 -4.63 2.35
CA LEU A 11 13.86 -6.01 2.62
C LEU A 11 13.08 -6.63 3.81
N GLY A 12 12.75 -5.82 4.81
CA GLY A 12 11.98 -6.23 5.97
C GLY A 12 10.59 -6.76 5.63
N ALA A 13 9.97 -6.30 4.53
CA ALA A 13 8.69 -6.84 4.07
C ALA A 13 8.82 -8.32 3.69
N HIS A 14 9.92 -8.69 3.01
CA HIS A 14 10.20 -10.08 2.67
C HIS A 14 10.57 -10.91 3.90
N VAL A 15 11.31 -10.34 4.85
CA VAL A 15 11.56 -10.99 6.14
C VAL A 15 10.25 -11.28 6.86
N ALA A 16 9.29 -10.34 6.87
CA ALA A 16 7.97 -10.54 7.46
C ALA A 16 7.18 -11.65 6.75
N GLY A 17 7.16 -11.66 5.41
CA GLY A 17 6.54 -12.72 4.61
C GLY A 17 7.13 -14.11 4.88
N ILE A 18 8.47 -14.21 4.85
CA ILE A 18 9.19 -15.46 5.17
C ILE A 18 8.91 -15.89 6.61
N ALA A 19 8.84 -14.97 7.57
CA ALA A 19 8.45 -15.31 8.94
C ALA A 19 7.04 -15.90 9.00
N GLY A 20 6.08 -15.32 8.27
CA GLY A 20 4.72 -15.85 8.10
C GLY A 20 4.70 -17.28 7.56
N LYS A 21 5.45 -17.55 6.49
CA LYS A 21 5.61 -18.89 5.90
C LYS A 21 6.18 -19.94 6.88
N ARG A 22 6.96 -19.50 7.87
CA ARG A 22 7.63 -20.39 8.84
C ARG A 22 6.81 -20.62 10.11
N VAL A 23 5.64 -19.99 10.25
CA VAL A 23 4.72 -20.27 11.37
C VAL A 23 4.19 -21.70 11.25
N GLN A 24 4.44 -22.52 12.28
CA GLN A 24 4.03 -23.94 12.28
C GLN A 24 2.62 -24.17 12.84
N ASN A 25 2.14 -23.29 13.73
CA ASN A 25 0.87 -23.47 14.45
C ASN A 25 -0.02 -22.25 14.25
N GLY A 26 -0.94 -22.34 13.28
CA GLY A 26 -1.82 -21.25 12.87
C GLY A 26 -1.16 -20.36 11.82
N GLN A 27 -1.65 -19.13 11.72
CA GLN A 27 -1.19 -18.13 10.76
C GLN A 27 -1.13 -16.77 11.45
N LEU A 28 -0.24 -15.88 10.98
CA LEU A 28 -0.26 -14.48 11.40
C LEU A 28 -1.58 -13.84 10.98
N HIS A 29 -2.10 -12.91 11.79
CA HIS A 29 -3.30 -12.18 11.42
C HIS A 29 -3.04 -11.23 10.26
N THR A 30 -1.98 -10.42 10.38
CA THR A 30 -1.68 -9.42 9.36
C THR A 30 -0.19 -9.28 9.13
N ILE A 31 0.19 -9.17 7.86
CA ILE A 31 1.48 -8.62 7.45
C ILE A 31 1.22 -7.32 6.69
N ILE A 32 1.95 -6.26 7.03
CA ILE A 32 2.00 -5.01 6.27
C ILE A 32 3.38 -4.90 5.62
N GLY A 33 3.43 -4.99 4.30
CA GLY A 33 4.62 -4.77 3.48
C GLY A 33 4.72 -3.31 3.05
N LEU A 34 5.71 -2.59 3.56
CA LEU A 34 5.93 -1.18 3.26
C LEU A 34 7.02 -1.08 2.19
N ASP A 35 6.59 -0.83 0.96
CA ASP A 35 7.41 -0.76 -0.25
C ASP A 35 8.44 -1.91 -0.36
N PRO A 36 7.98 -3.16 -0.55
CA PRO A 36 8.86 -4.33 -0.52
C PRO A 36 9.99 -4.24 -1.55
N ALA A 37 11.21 -4.60 -1.17
CA ALA A 37 12.39 -4.40 -2.02
C ALA A 37 12.33 -5.18 -3.35
N LEU A 38 12.53 -4.51 -4.48
CA LEU A 38 12.64 -5.14 -5.80
C LEU A 38 14.00 -5.83 -6.05
N PRO A 39 15.16 -5.20 -5.74
CA PRO A 39 16.45 -5.81 -6.05
C PRO A 39 16.63 -7.16 -5.37
N LEU A 40 17.08 -8.15 -6.14
CA LEU A 40 17.32 -9.54 -5.71
C LEU A 40 16.06 -10.38 -5.43
N PHE A 41 14.88 -9.86 -5.71
CA PHE A 41 13.62 -10.60 -5.56
C PHE A 41 12.92 -10.72 -6.91
N SER A 42 12.17 -11.81 -7.08
CA SER A 42 11.49 -12.13 -8.32
C SER A 42 10.00 -12.33 -8.09
N ILE A 43 9.17 -11.81 -9.01
CA ILE A 43 7.73 -12.07 -9.02
C ILE A 43 7.41 -13.57 -9.10
N HIS A 44 8.30 -14.38 -9.68
CA HIS A 44 8.12 -15.82 -9.82
C HIS A 44 8.58 -16.65 -8.61
N GLU A 45 9.32 -16.06 -7.66
CA GLU A 45 9.90 -16.77 -6.51
C GLU A 45 9.15 -16.50 -5.21
N LYS A 46 7.87 -16.87 -5.15
CA LYS A 46 6.98 -16.62 -3.99
C LYS A 46 7.55 -17.09 -2.64
N GLU A 47 8.30 -18.19 -2.63
CA GLU A 47 8.94 -18.76 -1.44
C GLU A 47 9.99 -17.84 -0.80
N ASN A 48 10.60 -16.96 -1.59
CA ASN A 48 11.72 -16.10 -1.17
C ASN A 48 11.30 -14.65 -0.90
N ARG A 49 10.02 -14.31 -1.08
CA ARG A 49 9.51 -12.94 -0.91
C ARG A 49 8.23 -12.94 -0.06
N ILE A 50 7.64 -11.76 0.11
CA ILE A 50 6.30 -11.62 0.65
C ILE A 50 5.28 -12.07 -0.40
N ASP A 51 4.23 -12.77 0.01
CA ASP A 51 3.12 -13.21 -0.84
C ASP A 51 1.80 -13.14 -0.06
N HIS A 52 0.68 -12.96 -0.77
CA HIS A 52 -0.67 -12.86 -0.20
C HIS A 52 -1.10 -14.00 0.75
N GLN A 53 -0.43 -15.16 0.71
CA GLN A 53 -0.71 -16.31 1.56
C GLN A 53 0.05 -16.31 2.90
N ASP A 54 0.96 -15.35 3.12
CA ASP A 54 1.87 -15.38 4.28
C ASP A 54 1.19 -15.01 5.61
N ALA A 55 -0.01 -14.43 5.56
CA ALA A 55 -0.87 -14.12 6.69
C ALA A 55 -2.34 -14.25 6.30
N MET A 56 -3.26 -14.14 7.28
CA MET A 56 -4.69 -14.07 6.97
C MET A 56 -5.01 -12.84 6.10
N TYR A 57 -4.21 -11.78 6.25
CA TYR A 57 -4.26 -10.59 5.42
C TYR A 57 -2.87 -10.03 5.18
N VAL A 58 -2.53 -9.77 3.93
CA VAL A 58 -1.28 -9.11 3.54
C VAL A 58 -1.62 -7.80 2.83
N GLU A 59 -1.30 -6.68 3.45
CA GLU A 59 -1.40 -5.37 2.83
C GLU A 59 -0.03 -4.94 2.31
N VAL A 60 0.02 -4.42 1.10
CA VAL A 60 1.27 -3.86 0.55
C VAL A 60 1.03 -2.41 0.16
N ILE A 61 1.92 -1.52 0.58
CA ILE A 61 1.91 -0.10 0.23
C ILE A 61 3.11 0.16 -0.68
N HIS A 62 2.85 0.41 -1.96
CA HIS A 62 3.87 0.68 -2.98
C HIS A 62 4.07 2.19 -3.09
N THR A 63 5.29 2.68 -2.89
CA THR A 63 5.59 4.11 -3.00
C THR A 63 6.74 4.41 -3.96
N ASP A 64 7.62 3.45 -4.22
CA ASP A 64 8.76 3.53 -5.16
C ASP A 64 8.80 2.31 -6.10
N GLY A 65 7.62 1.88 -6.56
CA GLY A 65 7.42 0.71 -7.41
C GLY A 65 8.15 0.83 -8.75
N GLY A 66 9.05 -0.12 -9.02
CA GLY A 66 9.85 -0.20 -10.24
C GLY A 66 11.26 0.36 -10.11
N LEU A 67 11.61 0.94 -8.97
CA LEU A 67 12.97 1.41 -8.67
C LEU A 67 13.58 0.65 -7.48
N LEU A 68 13.29 1.04 -6.23
CA LEU A 68 13.67 0.26 -5.05
C LEU A 68 12.56 -0.68 -4.61
N GLY A 69 11.30 -0.33 -4.85
CA GLY A 69 10.12 -1.12 -4.48
C GLY A 69 9.62 -2.02 -5.60
N PHE A 70 8.96 -3.13 -5.25
CA PHE A 70 8.18 -3.93 -6.19
C PHE A 70 7.05 -3.11 -6.78
N ARG A 71 6.80 -3.23 -8.09
CA ARG A 71 5.62 -2.65 -8.74
C ARG A 71 4.45 -3.63 -8.81
N ASP A 72 4.73 -4.91 -9.04
CA ASP A 72 3.69 -5.93 -9.20
C ASP A 72 2.96 -6.18 -7.87
N PRO A 73 1.65 -6.50 -7.91
CA PRO A 73 0.89 -6.83 -6.72
C PRO A 73 1.36 -8.14 -6.11
N ILE A 74 1.68 -8.10 -4.82
CA ILE A 74 2.24 -9.21 -4.05
C ILE A 74 1.53 -9.41 -2.69
N GLY A 75 0.48 -8.63 -2.41
CA GLY A 75 -0.38 -8.76 -1.23
C GLY A 75 -1.76 -9.36 -1.51
N THR A 76 -2.57 -9.46 -0.46
CA THR A 76 -4.02 -9.65 -0.56
C THR A 76 -4.67 -8.37 -1.11
N ALA A 77 -4.19 -7.22 -0.62
CA ALA A 77 -4.52 -5.91 -1.17
C ALA A 77 -3.25 -5.08 -1.32
N ASP A 78 -3.14 -4.41 -2.46
CA ASP A 78 -1.97 -3.63 -2.85
C ASP A 78 -2.42 -2.18 -3.10
N PHE A 79 -1.82 -1.25 -2.36
CA PHE A 79 -2.14 0.17 -2.37
C PHE A 79 -1.03 0.96 -3.06
N TYR A 80 -1.42 1.85 -3.96
CA TYR A 80 -0.53 2.66 -4.79
C TYR A 80 -0.77 4.16 -4.54
N PRO A 81 -0.39 4.69 -3.36
CA PRO A 81 -0.49 6.12 -3.09
C PRO A 81 0.22 6.95 -4.17
N ASN A 82 -0.48 7.94 -4.72
CA ASN A 82 0.00 8.80 -5.81
C ASN A 82 0.51 8.03 -7.03
N GLY A 83 -0.06 6.84 -7.26
CA GLY A 83 0.34 5.93 -8.33
C GLY A 83 1.53 5.04 -8.03
N GLY A 84 2.09 5.14 -6.83
CA GLY A 84 2.96 4.13 -6.22
C GLY A 84 4.38 4.01 -6.77
N SER A 85 4.79 4.86 -7.72
CA SER A 85 6.16 4.88 -8.26
C SER A 85 6.98 6.10 -7.83
N HIS A 86 6.34 7.23 -7.54
CA HIS A 86 7.00 8.44 -7.07
C HIS A 86 6.07 9.24 -6.18
N GLN A 87 6.59 9.78 -5.07
CA GLN A 87 5.75 10.45 -4.08
C GLN A 87 5.88 11.98 -4.11
N PRO A 88 4.79 12.72 -3.92
CA PRO A 88 4.82 14.17 -3.81
C PRO A 88 5.83 14.64 -2.74
N GLY A 89 6.61 15.67 -3.08
CA GLY A 89 7.63 16.24 -2.20
C GLY A 89 9.02 15.62 -2.32
N CYS A 90 9.20 14.56 -3.12
CA CYS A 90 10.48 13.88 -3.28
C CYS A 90 11.43 14.47 -4.35
N GLY A 91 10.98 15.48 -5.10
CA GLY A 91 11.80 16.17 -6.09
C GLY A 91 12.24 15.24 -7.23
N LEU A 92 13.53 15.22 -7.56
CA LEU A 92 14.04 14.37 -8.65
C LEU A 92 14.21 12.89 -8.26
N ASP A 93 14.36 12.60 -6.96
CA ASP A 93 14.46 11.26 -6.35
C ASP A 93 15.19 10.19 -7.17
N ILE A 94 16.36 10.52 -7.74
CA ILE A 94 17.06 9.68 -8.73
C ILE A 94 17.39 8.27 -8.19
N VAL A 95 17.55 8.15 -6.88
CA VAL A 95 17.89 6.90 -6.18
C VAL A 95 16.68 6.24 -5.50
N GLY A 96 15.48 6.85 -5.57
CA GLY A 96 14.24 6.33 -4.99
C GLY A 96 14.12 6.41 -3.47
N LEU A 97 15.16 6.86 -2.76
CA LEU A 97 15.19 6.81 -1.29
C LEU A 97 14.07 7.61 -0.63
N CYS A 98 13.66 8.74 -1.21
CA CYS A 98 12.59 9.54 -0.62
C CYS A 98 11.23 8.84 -0.79
N SER A 99 10.89 8.44 -2.01
CA SER A 99 9.64 7.74 -2.32
C SER A 99 9.59 6.40 -1.59
N HIS A 100 10.72 5.68 -1.48
CA HIS A 100 10.82 4.41 -0.75
C HIS A 100 10.58 4.58 0.76
N THR A 101 11.06 5.68 1.34
CA THR A 101 10.85 6.02 2.76
C THR A 101 9.38 6.38 3.03
N ARG A 102 8.68 6.97 2.06
CA ARG A 102 7.30 7.45 2.24
C ARG A 102 6.32 6.33 2.65
N ALA A 103 6.54 5.07 2.30
CA ALA A 103 5.63 3.99 2.69
C ALA A 103 5.48 3.85 4.21
N TRP A 104 6.57 3.89 4.98
CA TRP A 104 6.46 3.79 6.44
C TRP A 104 5.97 5.09 7.07
N GLU A 105 6.25 6.25 6.47
CA GLU A 105 5.71 7.54 6.91
C GLU A 105 4.18 7.56 6.77
N LEU A 106 3.65 7.11 5.62
CA LEU A 106 2.21 6.98 5.38
C LEU A 106 1.58 5.97 6.33
N PHE A 107 2.19 4.80 6.51
CA PHE A 107 1.65 3.81 7.43
C PHE A 107 1.63 4.33 8.88
N ALA A 108 2.73 4.95 9.34
CA ALA A 108 2.79 5.51 10.69
C ALA A 108 1.73 6.61 10.91
N GLU A 109 1.52 7.49 9.93
CA GLU A 109 0.49 8.52 10.02
C GLU A 109 -0.93 7.94 9.96
N SER A 110 -1.15 6.88 9.18
CA SER A 110 -2.46 6.21 9.06
C SER A 110 -2.96 5.63 10.39
N LEU A 111 -2.08 5.32 11.33
CA LEU A 111 -2.45 4.85 12.67
C LEU A 111 -3.09 5.94 13.54
N LEU A 112 -2.91 7.22 13.17
CA LEU A 112 -3.35 8.38 13.93
C LEU A 112 -4.46 9.18 13.23
N GLU A 113 -4.64 8.97 11.93
CA GLU A 113 -5.62 9.70 11.13
C GLU A 113 -7.00 9.03 11.17
N PRO A 114 -8.09 9.82 11.14
CA PRO A 114 -9.44 9.31 10.98
C PRO A 114 -9.59 8.50 9.69
N VAL A 115 -10.38 7.42 9.75
CA VAL A 115 -10.60 6.50 8.61
C VAL A 115 -11.09 7.23 7.37
N GLU A 116 -11.86 8.31 7.54
CA GLU A 116 -12.39 9.12 6.43
C GLU A 116 -11.30 9.78 5.58
N ASN A 117 -10.09 9.97 6.13
CA ASN A 117 -8.94 10.53 5.41
C ASN A 117 -8.12 9.45 4.68
N LEU A 118 -8.30 8.17 5.03
CA LEU A 118 -7.50 7.05 4.53
C LEU A 118 -8.14 6.35 3.31
N VAL A 119 -9.26 6.88 2.80
CA VAL A 119 -10.10 6.21 1.81
C VAL A 119 -9.39 6.12 0.44
N ALA A 120 -9.00 4.90 0.08
CA ALA A 120 -8.50 4.52 -1.22
C ALA A 120 -9.64 3.96 -2.09
N SER A 121 -9.53 4.15 -3.41
CA SER A 121 -10.51 3.67 -4.39
C SER A 121 -9.94 2.46 -5.13
N ARG A 122 -10.78 1.45 -5.36
CA ARG A 122 -10.42 0.28 -6.17
C ARG A 122 -10.05 0.69 -7.59
N ILE A 123 -9.02 0.04 -8.12
CA ILE A 123 -8.60 0.13 -9.52
C ILE A 123 -8.55 -1.28 -10.11
N GLU A 124 -8.77 -1.41 -11.41
CA GLU A 124 -8.81 -2.72 -12.08
C GLU A 124 -7.44 -3.15 -12.61
N SER A 125 -6.55 -2.20 -12.89
CA SER A 125 -5.18 -2.47 -13.33
C SER A 125 -4.20 -1.36 -12.94
N LEU A 126 -2.90 -1.68 -12.95
CA LEU A 126 -1.84 -0.68 -12.77
C LEU A 126 -1.71 0.30 -13.94
N GLU A 127 -2.31 0.00 -15.10
CA GLU A 127 -2.37 0.90 -16.24
C GLU A 127 -3.37 2.04 -16.00
N GLU A 128 -4.41 1.79 -15.19
CA GLU A 128 -5.41 2.79 -14.81
C GLU A 128 -4.78 3.93 -13.99
N ILE A 129 -3.79 3.62 -13.15
CA ILE A 129 -3.05 4.60 -12.35
C ILE A 129 -2.46 5.73 -13.21
N GLU A 130 -1.99 5.41 -14.41
CA GLU A 130 -1.35 6.37 -15.32
C GLU A 130 -2.39 7.23 -16.07
N GLN A 131 -3.67 6.84 -16.05
CA GLN A 131 -4.76 7.45 -16.81
C GLN A 131 -5.83 8.11 -15.94
N LEU A 132 -5.79 7.93 -14.61
CA LEU A 132 -6.73 8.59 -13.72
C LEU A 132 -6.62 10.12 -13.88
N PRO A 133 -7.71 10.84 -14.18
CA PRO A 133 -7.69 12.29 -14.16
C PRO A 133 -7.27 12.75 -12.75
N PRO A 134 -6.62 13.92 -12.61
CA PRO A 134 -6.39 14.52 -11.29
C PRO A 134 -7.74 14.55 -10.59
N MET A 135 -7.85 13.88 -9.44
CA MET A 135 -9.12 13.70 -8.75
C MET A 135 -9.71 15.07 -8.37
N GLU A 136 -10.54 15.64 -9.24
CA GLU A 136 -11.47 16.69 -8.85
C GLU A 136 -12.56 16.03 -8.02
N MET A 137 -12.49 16.32 -6.73
CA MET A 137 -13.52 16.00 -5.76
C MET A 137 -14.69 16.94 -6.01
N ASP A 138 -15.44 16.69 -7.08
CA ASP A 138 -16.84 17.11 -7.27
C ASP A 138 -17.30 16.67 -8.67
N SER A 139 -18.00 15.54 -8.75
CA SER A 139 -19.34 15.48 -9.36
C SER A 139 -19.82 14.04 -9.56
N ILE A 140 -21.05 13.87 -9.10
CA ILE A 140 -21.98 12.81 -9.42
C ILE A 140 -22.07 12.64 -10.96
N GLY A 141 -21.95 11.42 -11.49
CA GLY A 141 -22.46 11.09 -12.82
C GLY A 141 -21.57 10.26 -13.75
N LEU A 142 -21.18 9.05 -13.33
CA LEU A 142 -20.94 7.94 -14.26
C LEU A 142 -21.74 6.76 -13.71
N GLY A 143 -22.69 6.25 -14.51
CA GLY A 143 -23.74 5.34 -14.05
C GLY A 143 -23.23 4.08 -13.34
N ASP A 144 -23.95 3.69 -12.28
CA ASP A 144 -23.98 2.39 -11.60
C ASP A 144 -22.66 1.67 -11.20
N TYR A 145 -21.47 2.23 -11.43
CA TYR A 145 -20.23 1.68 -10.89
C TYR A 145 -20.01 2.17 -9.46
N VAL A 146 -20.41 1.34 -8.48
CA VAL A 146 -19.95 1.48 -7.10
C VAL A 146 -18.46 1.11 -7.08
N VAL A 147 -17.59 2.12 -7.11
CA VAL A 147 -16.16 1.91 -6.90
C VAL A 147 -15.98 1.53 -5.43
N GLU A 148 -15.55 0.30 -5.18
CA GLU A 148 -15.23 -0.19 -3.85
C GLU A 148 -14.19 0.74 -3.21
N ARG A 149 -14.41 1.08 -1.93
CA ARG A 149 -13.56 1.99 -1.18
C ARG A 149 -13.20 1.35 0.15
N VAL A 150 -11.90 1.34 0.44
CA VAL A 150 -11.33 0.79 1.68
C VAL A 150 -10.29 1.77 2.21
N LYS A 151 -9.94 1.67 3.50
CA LYS A 151 -8.85 2.49 4.04
C LYS A 151 -7.50 1.88 3.67
N MET A 152 -6.49 2.71 3.42
CA MET A 152 -5.09 2.26 3.39
C MET A 152 -4.50 2.34 4.81
N GLY A 153 -3.82 1.29 5.25
CA GLY A 153 -3.21 1.23 6.57
C GLY A 153 -4.21 1.32 7.73
N GLY A 154 -3.76 1.92 8.84
CA GLY A 154 -4.52 2.10 10.07
C GLY A 154 -4.80 0.82 10.85
N GLU A 155 -5.48 0.96 11.98
CA GLU A 155 -5.89 -0.14 12.87
C GLU A 155 -7.39 -0.02 13.17
N PRO A 156 -8.19 -1.11 13.10
CA PRO A 156 -7.82 -2.49 12.73
C PRO A 156 -7.46 -2.64 11.25
N SER A 157 -6.63 -3.62 10.89
CA SER A 157 -6.34 -3.96 9.49
C SER A 157 -7.59 -4.23 8.65
N ASN A 158 -7.48 -4.19 7.32
CA ASN A 158 -8.54 -4.56 6.38
C ASN A 158 -8.72 -6.08 6.18
N ALA A 159 -8.28 -6.92 7.11
CA ALA A 159 -8.47 -8.37 7.03
C ALA A 159 -9.95 -8.72 6.83
N GLY A 160 -10.25 -9.47 5.77
CA GLY A 160 -11.62 -9.81 5.36
C GLY A 160 -12.44 -8.70 4.69
N HIS A 161 -11.85 -7.52 4.46
CA HIS A 161 -12.55 -6.35 3.91
C HIS A 161 -11.95 -5.82 2.61
N ALA A 162 -10.62 -5.90 2.42
CA ALA A 162 -9.95 -5.40 1.21
C ALA A 162 -9.27 -6.53 0.43
N GLN A 163 -9.46 -6.55 -0.88
CA GLN A 163 -8.77 -7.45 -1.80
C GLN A 163 -8.61 -6.81 -3.19
N GLY A 164 -7.40 -6.87 -3.72
CA GLY A 164 -7.06 -6.32 -5.03
C GLY A 164 -6.31 -5.00 -4.95
N LEU A 165 -6.48 -4.16 -5.96
CA LEU A 165 -5.64 -2.98 -6.17
C LEU A 165 -6.40 -1.72 -5.76
N TYR A 166 -5.73 -0.81 -5.07
CA TYR A 166 -6.32 0.45 -4.63
C TYR A 166 -5.37 1.63 -4.84
N SER A 167 -5.93 2.80 -5.10
CA SER A 167 -5.19 4.06 -5.24
C SER A 167 -5.73 5.13 -4.30
N ILE A 168 -4.84 5.98 -3.80
CA ILE A 168 -5.15 7.12 -2.94
C ILE A 168 -4.21 8.28 -3.24
N THR A 169 -4.69 9.51 -3.19
CA THR A 169 -3.83 10.71 -3.30
C THR A 169 -3.44 11.18 -1.91
N THR A 170 -2.15 11.50 -1.72
CA THR A 170 -1.63 12.10 -0.48
C THR A 170 -0.83 13.37 -0.77
N SER A 171 -0.69 14.23 0.24
CA SER A 171 0.05 15.49 0.15
C SER A 171 1.57 15.28 0.12
N ASP A 172 2.32 16.33 -0.21
CA ASP A 172 3.78 16.30 -0.25
C ASP A 172 4.44 16.29 1.14
N LYS A 173 3.69 16.70 2.17
CA LYS A 173 4.12 16.83 3.56
C LYS A 173 3.05 16.35 4.53
N SER A 174 3.50 15.92 5.71
CA SER A 174 2.61 15.56 6.82
C SER A 174 1.81 16.79 7.30
N PRO A 175 0.51 16.67 7.61
CA PRO A 175 -0.31 15.47 7.47
C PRO A 175 -0.60 15.13 6.00
N PHE A 176 -0.09 13.97 5.54
CA PHE A 176 -0.17 13.47 4.19
C PHE A 176 -1.60 13.15 3.78
N PHE A 177 -2.44 12.67 4.71
CA PHE A 177 -3.83 12.28 4.42
C PHE A 177 -4.83 13.44 4.47
N ARG A 178 -4.39 14.65 4.84
CA ARG A 178 -5.27 15.82 4.86
C ARG A 178 -5.18 16.58 3.55
N LYS A 179 -6.32 16.74 2.88
CA LYS A 179 -6.49 17.70 1.80
C LYS A 179 -6.39 19.10 2.39
N ASN A 180 -5.55 19.96 1.79
CA ASN A 180 -5.59 21.38 2.07
C ASN A 180 -7.03 21.86 1.85
N ARG A 181 -7.78 22.10 2.93
CA ARG A 181 -9.04 22.84 2.83
C ARG A 181 -8.61 24.24 2.40
N ILE A 182 -8.95 24.60 1.17
CA ILE A 182 -8.82 25.97 0.70
C ILE A 182 -9.58 26.82 1.72
N ALA A 183 -8.84 27.73 2.38
CA ALA A 183 -9.40 28.72 3.29
C ALA A 183 -10.10 29.83 2.49
#